data_AF-A0A091JZ48-F1
#
_entry.id   AF-A0A091JZ48-F1
#
_cell.length_a   1.000
_cell.length_b   1.000
_cell.length_c   1.000
_cell.angle_alpha   90.00
_cell.angle_beta   90.00
_cell.angle_gamma   90.00
#
_symmetry.space_group_name_H-M   'P 1'
#
loop_
_entity.id
_entity.type
_entity.pdbx_description
1 polymer ?
#
loop_
_entity_poly.entity_id
_entity_poly.type
_entity_poly.pdbx_seq_one_letter_code
_entity_poly.pdbx_strand_id
1 'polypeptide(L)'
;LLCSALPFVRQLESRNQRYPCALNTLHVGGTIRTCQKFLIQYNRRQLLLLLQKCTNEGERQCIQKSLLSCSLTEEQSQSGDEEDDDGTE
;
A
#
# COMPACT_ATOMS: atom_id res chain seq x y z
N LEU A 1 14.15 16.65 -3.84
CA LEU A 1 14.99 16.48 -2.63
C LEU A 1 14.68 15.18 -1.89
N LEU A 2 13.42 14.90 -1.50
CA LEU A 2 13.07 13.68 -0.75
C LEU A 2 13.35 12.37 -1.50
N CYS A 3 12.78 12.15 -2.68
CA CYS A 3 13.01 10.90 -3.43
C CYS A 3 14.47 10.73 -3.86
N SER A 4 15.15 11.83 -4.18
CA SER A 4 16.58 11.84 -4.51
C SER A 4 17.48 11.52 -3.31
N ALA A 5 16.98 11.63 -2.08
CA ALA A 5 17.73 11.33 -0.86
C ALA A 5 17.71 9.84 -0.49
N LEU A 6 16.69 9.09 -0.93
CA LEU A 6 16.48 7.68 -0.55
C LEU A 6 17.68 6.77 -0.84
N PRO A 7 18.40 6.88 -1.98
CA PRO A 7 19.57 6.04 -2.25
C PRO A 7 20.73 6.23 -1.26
N PHE A 8 20.77 7.38 -0.56
CA PHE A 8 21.81 7.67 0.42
C PHE A 8 21.52 7.06 1.79
N VAL A 9 20.29 6.64 2.07
CA VAL A 9 19.94 5.90 3.29
C VAL A 9 20.29 4.43 3.11
N ARG A 10 21.53 4.07 3.43
CA ARG A 10 22.07 2.72 3.21
C ARG A 10 22.04 1.82 4.44
N GLN A 11 21.87 2.40 5.62
CA GLN A 11 21.91 1.68 6.89
C GLN A 11 20.84 2.23 7.84
N LEU A 12 20.16 1.32 8.53
CA LEU A 12 19.24 1.64 9.62
C LEU A 12 19.86 1.17 10.94
N GLU A 13 19.94 2.07 11.92
CA GLU A 13 20.45 1.74 13.26
C GLU A 13 19.30 1.39 14.21
N SER A 14 19.41 0.27 14.91
CA SER A 14 18.46 -0.15 15.95
C SER A 14 19.18 -0.99 17.00
N ARG A 15 18.91 -0.72 18.29
CA ARG A 15 19.52 -1.43 19.44
C ARG A 15 21.06 -1.55 19.32
N ASN A 16 21.73 -0.47 18.95
CA ASN A 16 23.19 -0.40 18.71
C ASN A 16 23.71 -1.33 17.60
N GLN A 17 22.84 -1.82 16.70
CA GLN A 17 23.20 -2.60 15.52
C GLN A 17 22.81 -1.85 14.25
N ARG A 18 23.62 -1.99 13.19
CA ARG A 18 23.36 -1.37 11.89
C ARG A 18 22.96 -2.42 10.86
N TYR A 19 21.85 -2.19 10.19
CA TYR A 19 21.29 -3.08 9.18
C TYR A 19 21.39 -2.42 7.80
N PRO A 20 22.07 -3.03 6.82
CA PRO A 20 22.07 -2.51 5.45
C PRO A 20 20.65 -2.56 4.88
N CYS A 21 20.24 -1.50 4.18
CA CYS A 21 18.90 -1.41 3.61
C CYS A 21 18.89 -0.64 2.28
N ALA A 22 17.84 -0.90 1.50
CA ALA A 22 17.45 -0.10 0.35
C ALA A 22 15.96 0.24 0.51
N LEU A 23 15.62 1.52 0.32
CA LEU A 23 14.26 2.01 0.48
C LEU A 23 13.63 2.18 -0.90
N ASN A 24 12.73 1.26 -1.24
CA ASN A 24 11.91 1.36 -2.45
C ASN A 24 10.57 2.00 -2.07
N THR A 25 10.33 3.21 -2.55
CA THR A 25 9.11 3.97 -2.25
C THR A 25 8.19 4.03 -3.44
N LEU A 26 6.88 3.95 -3.19
CA LEU A 26 5.84 4.25 -4.16
C LEU A 26 5.38 5.69 -3.97
N HIS A 27 5.63 6.56 -4.94
CA HIS A 27 5.10 7.92 -4.90
C HIS A 27 3.63 7.92 -5.31
N VAL A 28 2.77 8.50 -4.46
CA VAL A 28 1.33 8.63 -4.69
C VAL A 28 0.94 10.09 -4.47
N GLY A 29 0.26 10.68 -5.44
CA GLY A 29 -0.22 12.06 -5.40
C GLY A 29 -1.73 12.14 -5.22
N GLY A 30 -2.23 13.33 -4.88
CA GLY A 30 -3.65 13.61 -4.65
C GLY A 30 -3.97 13.90 -3.18
N THR A 31 -5.22 13.69 -2.79
CA THR A 31 -5.67 13.85 -1.40
C THR A 31 -5.35 12.60 -0.58
N ILE A 32 -5.26 12.73 0.75
CA ILE A 32 -4.99 11.59 1.65
C ILE A 32 -5.97 10.43 1.39
N ARG A 33 -7.26 10.73 1.21
CA ARG A 33 -8.31 9.73 0.92
C ARG A 33 -8.06 9.00 -0.41
N THR A 34 -7.71 9.72 -1.47
CA THR A 34 -7.44 9.10 -2.78
C THR A 34 -6.16 8.27 -2.77
N CYS A 35 -5.11 8.74 -2.08
CA CYS A 35 -3.89 7.97 -1.87
C CYS A 35 -4.15 6.64 -1.13
N GLN A 36 -5.01 6.65 -0.10
CA GLN A 36 -5.40 5.44 0.63
C GLN A 36 -6.15 4.45 -0.26
N LYS A 37 -7.15 4.92 -1.02
CA LYS A 37 -7.89 4.09 -1.99
C LYS A 37 -6.93 3.45 -3.00
N PHE A 38 -5.99 4.22 -3.54
CA PHE A 38 -4.96 3.71 -4.44
C PHE A 38 -4.07 2.65 -3.77
N LEU A 39 -3.59 2.89 -2.54
CA LEU A 39 -2.71 1.98 -1.84
C LEU A 39 -3.37 0.62 -1.56
N ILE A 40 -4.66 0.63 -1.21
CA ILE A 40 -5.45 -0.60 -1.03
C ILE A 40 -5.51 -1.40 -2.33
N GLN A 41 -5.84 -0.76 -3.46
CA GLN A 41 -5.89 -1.43 -4.76
C GLN A 41 -4.52 -1.94 -5.21
N TYR A 42 -3.47 -1.15 -5.01
CA TYR A 42 -2.10 -1.51 -5.32
C TYR A 42 -1.65 -2.75 -4.53
N ASN A 43 -1.85 -2.76 -3.21
CA ASN A 43 -1.48 -3.89 -2.36
C ASN A 43 -2.24 -5.17 -2.73
N ARG A 44 -3.55 -5.08 -3.03
CA ARG A 44 -4.32 -6.23 -3.52
C ARG A 44 -3.70 -6.86 -4.77
N ARG A 45 -3.26 -6.04 -5.74
CA ARG A 45 -2.57 -6.52 -6.95
C ARG A 45 -1.20 -7.13 -6.63
N GLN A 46 -0.42 -6.51 -5.75
CA GLN A 46 0.90 -7.03 -5.36
C GLN A 46 0.81 -8.38 -4.65
N LEU A 47 -0.16 -8.57 -3.76
CA LEU A 47 -0.36 -9.85 -3.07
C LEU A 47 -0.67 -10.99 -4.07
N LEU A 48 -1.48 -10.73 -5.10
CA LEU A 48 -1.75 -11.70 -6.17
C LEU A 48 -0.48 -12.06 -6.95
N LEU A 49 0.34 -11.07 -7.31
CA LEU A 49 1.62 -11.29 -7.99
C LEU A 49 2.61 -12.07 -7.13
N LEU A 50 2.65 -11.79 -5.82
CA LEU A 50 3.49 -12.54 -4.88
C LEU A 50 3.02 -13.98 -4.74
N LEU A 51 1.70 -14.22 -4.63
CA LEU A 51 1.14 -15.57 -4.54
C LEU A 51 1.52 -16.45 -5.73
N GLN A 52 1.59 -15.87 -6.93
CA GLN A 52 2.05 -16.58 -8.14
C GLN A 52 3.54 -16.92 -8.11
N LYS A 53 4.35 -16.14 -7.39
CA LYS A 53 5.80 -16.32 -7.29
C LYS A 53 6.23 -17.20 -6.11
N CYS A 54 5.33 -17.52 -5.20
CA CYS A 54 5.61 -18.39 -4.06
C CYS A 54 6.05 -19.77 -4.54
N THR A 55 7.19 -20.22 -4.03
CA THR A 55 7.73 -21.58 -4.24
C THR A 55 7.55 -22.47 -3.01
N ASN A 56 7.20 -21.88 -1.87
CA ASN A 56 7.01 -22.56 -0.59
C ASN A 56 5.53 -22.55 -0.18
N GLU A 57 4.99 -23.68 0.27
CA GLU A 57 3.62 -23.78 0.77
C GLU A 57 3.36 -22.90 2.00
N GLY A 58 4.35 -22.76 2.90
CA GLY A 58 4.21 -21.91 4.09
C GLY A 58 4.01 -20.44 3.74
N GLU A 59 4.80 -19.94 2.77
CA GLU A 59 4.67 -18.58 2.25
C GLU A 59 3.30 -18.40 1.55
N ARG A 60 2.92 -19.38 0.73
CA ARG A 60 1.62 -19.37 0.03
C ARG A 60 0.45 -19.28 1.01
N GLN A 61 0.47 -20.05 2.11
CA GLN A 61 -0.57 -20.00 3.13
C GLN A 61 -0.63 -18.65 3.84
N CYS A 62 0.52 -18.03 4.16
CA CYS A 62 0.56 -16.69 4.75
C CYS A 62 -0.07 -15.65 3.81
N ILE A 63 0.29 -15.67 2.52
CA ILE A 63 -0.27 -14.73 1.54
C ILE A 63 -1.77 -14.97 1.34
N GLN A 64 -2.22 -16.22 1.29
CA GLN A 64 -3.65 -16.54 1.22
C GLN A 64 -4.42 -16.02 2.43
N LYS A 65 -3.88 -16.16 3.65
CA LYS A 65 -4.49 -15.59 4.86
C LYS A 65 -4.56 -14.07 4.79
N SER A 66 -3.49 -13.40 4.37
CA SER A 66 -3.51 -11.95 4.18
C SER A 66 -4.55 -11.53 3.14
N LEU A 67 -4.66 -12.23 2.02
CA LEU A 67 -5.65 -11.95 0.99
C LEU A 67 -7.08 -12.12 1.50
N LEU A 68 -7.36 -13.22 2.21
CA LEU A 68 -8.66 -13.48 2.85
C LEU A 68 -9.00 -12.44 3.94
N SER A 69 -8.00 -11.95 4.68
CA SER A 69 -8.20 -10.88 5.67
C SER A 69 -8.50 -9.51 5.03
N CYS A 70 -8.09 -9.30 3.77
CA CYS A 70 -8.36 -8.08 3.02
C CYS A 70 -9.70 -8.11 2.24
N SER A 71 -10.35 -9.28 2.16
CA SER A 71 -11.73 -9.43 1.71
C SER A 71 -12.67 -9.13 2.87
N LEU A 72 -12.89 -7.85 3.13
CA LEU A 72 -14.08 -7.39 3.86
C LEU A 72 -15.20 -7.17 2.84
N THR A 73 -16.35 -7.79 3.11
CA THR A 73 -17.66 -7.54 2.51
C THR A 73 -17.88 -6.04 2.31
N GLU A 74 -18.54 -5.68 1.21
CA GLU A 74 -18.92 -4.30 0.88
C GLU A 74 -19.76 -3.68 2.02
N GLU A 75 -19.11 -3.23 3.09
CA GLU A 75 -19.69 -2.19 3.92
C GLU A 75 -19.65 -0.95 3.03
N GLN A 76 -20.85 -0.59 2.54
CA GLN A 76 -21.13 0.62 1.79
C GLN A 76 -20.38 1.77 2.45
N SER A 77 -19.22 2.08 1.90
CA SER A 77 -18.55 3.32 2.19
C SER A 77 -19.44 4.36 1.53
N GLN A 78 -20.40 4.89 2.28
CA GLN A 78 -20.97 6.22 2.04
C GLN A 78 -19.80 7.20 2.17
N SER A 79 -18.88 7.19 1.19
CA SER A 79 -18.11 8.40 0.92
C SER A 79 -19.13 9.31 0.28
N GLY A 80 -19.63 10.29 1.05
CA GLY A 80 -20.53 11.31 0.54
C GLY A 80 -20.01 11.80 -0.79
N ASP A 81 -20.75 11.47 -1.84
CA ASP A 81 -20.79 12.29 -3.03
C ASP A 81 -21.36 13.61 -2.53
N GLU A 82 -20.48 14.57 -2.27
CA GLU A 82 -20.91 15.96 -2.27
C GLU A 82 -21.19 16.27 -3.75
N GLU A 83 -22.47 16.19 -4.10
CA GLU A 83 -23.01 16.80 -5.30
C GLU A 83 -22.66 18.29 -5.23
N ASP A 84 -21.78 18.76 -6.14
CA ASP A 84 -21.65 20.17 -6.44
C ASP A 84 -22.97 20.62 -7.07
N ASP A 85 -23.93 21.00 -6.22
CA ASP A 85 -25.05 21.86 -6.56
C ASP A 85 -24.51 23.28 -6.79
N ASP A 86 -23.97 23.54 -7.98
CA ASP A 86 -23.81 24.93 -8.46
C ASP A 86 -25.14 25.39 -9.07
N GLY A 87 -26.09 25.68 -8.18
CA GLY A 87 -27.18 26.58 -8.47
C GLY A 87 -26.65 28.01 -8.51
N THR A 88 -26.47 28.54 -9.73
CA THR A 88 -26.43 29.99 -9.95
C THR A 88 -27.36 30.35 -11.11
N GLU A 89 -28.12 31.43 -10.87
CA GLU A 89 -29.26 32.02 -11.59
C GLU A 89 -29.16 32.19 -13.11
#